data_AF-A0A413WKN6-F1
#
_entry.id   AF-A0A413WKN6-F1
#
_cell.length_a   1.000
_cell.length_b   1.000
_cell.length_c   1.000
_cell.angle_alpha   90.00
_cell.angle_beta   90.00
_cell.angle_gamma   90.00
#
_symmetry.space_group_name_H-M   'P 1'
#
loop_
_entity.id
_entity.type
_entity.pdbx_description
1 polymer ?
#
loop_
_entity_poly.entity_id
_entity_poly.type
_entity_poly.pdbx_seq_one_letter_code
_entity_poly.pdbx_strand_id
1 'polypeptide(L)'
;MKIVKFILGSVMIVLVTAVISVFTALFTMGNPIAGGRPIIWTIWYVAALLILIMALYDFSSLTKGQLKRVGLIGTVIGVVFFGSVKAYYVYTEGLRIEERGVELYDYQPFKEESDLAELDASSSFKIDSNLPRLDGATALYPLYASFVEAVYPSDEYNPYSTEESPVVSTTTGEAYDRLIQGKTDIIFVAGPSDLQVAAAEKAGVEFNMTPIGREAFVFFVHEDNPIDSLKLEEIQQVYAGDINNWSEVGGKNDPIRAFQRPEGSGSQTALQRVMGDRKLMDAPVEDVPEGMGGIIEQTAAYTNHKNAIGFSFRFYATEMVEDHDIKLLQVNGIAPTVETIADGTYPITSEFYAITTEEQYETYKPFLDWMTSVEGQTLVERTGYVPLAKD
;
A
#
# COMPACT_ATOMS: atom_id res chain seq x y z
N MET A 1 26.86 -29.89 50.55
CA MET A 1 27.34 -29.38 49.24
C MET A 1 26.31 -29.50 48.10
N LYS A 2 25.58 -30.63 47.94
CA LYS A 2 24.54 -30.78 46.89
C LYS A 2 23.34 -29.83 47.05
N ILE A 3 22.83 -29.65 48.27
CA ILE A 3 21.69 -28.75 48.55
C ILE A 3 22.04 -27.28 48.29
N VAL A 4 23.26 -26.86 48.65
CA VAL A 4 23.75 -25.49 48.41
C VAL A 4 23.90 -25.21 46.91
N LYS A 5 24.43 -26.17 46.13
CA LYS A 5 24.50 -26.05 44.66
C LYS A 5 23.12 -26.01 44.00
N PHE A 6 22.17 -26.80 44.51
CA PHE A 6 20.78 -26.78 44.03
C PHE A 6 20.13 -25.42 44.28
N ILE A 7 20.23 -24.89 45.51
CA ILE A 7 19.66 -23.58 45.86
C ILE A 7 20.33 -22.46 45.05
N LEU A 8 21.65 -22.46 44.88
CA LEU A 8 22.32 -21.46 44.04
C LEU A 8 21.88 -21.54 42.57
N GLY A 9 21.73 -22.75 42.02
CA GLY A 9 21.25 -22.95 40.65
C GLY A 9 19.82 -22.42 40.48
N SER A 10 18.92 -22.73 41.42
CA SER A 10 17.54 -22.22 41.40
C SER A 10 17.47 -20.69 41.51
N VAL A 11 18.28 -20.08 42.39
CA VAL A 11 18.34 -18.63 42.54
C VAL A 11 18.88 -17.97 41.26
N MET A 12 19.87 -18.56 40.60
CA MET A 12 20.42 -18.03 39.36
C MET A 12 19.42 -18.13 38.20
N ILE A 13 18.67 -19.24 38.10
CA ILE A 13 17.59 -19.39 37.12
C ILE A 13 16.51 -18.33 37.33
N VAL A 14 16.08 -18.08 38.57
CA VAL A 14 15.07 -17.06 38.87
C VAL A 14 15.57 -15.66 38.53
N LEU A 15 16.82 -15.32 38.87
CA LEU A 15 17.42 -14.02 38.54
C LEU A 15 17.53 -13.79 37.04
N VAL A 16 18.02 -14.79 36.29
CA VAL A 16 18.14 -14.70 34.83
C VAL A 16 16.77 -14.59 34.17
N THR A 17 15.79 -15.37 34.64
CA THR A 17 14.40 -15.30 34.14
C THR A 17 13.81 -13.91 34.41
N ALA A 18 14.00 -13.36 35.60
CA ALA A 18 13.50 -12.03 35.96
C ALA A 18 14.14 -10.91 35.12
N VAL A 19 15.46 -10.94 34.90
CA VAL A 19 16.16 -9.97 34.05
C VAL A 19 15.67 -10.06 32.61
N ILE A 20 15.52 -11.27 32.08
CA ILE A 20 15.01 -11.47 30.71
C ILE A 20 13.56 -10.99 30.60
N SER A 21 12.68 -11.28 31.57
CA SER A 21 11.29 -10.80 31.57
C SER A 21 11.19 -9.28 31.59
N VAL A 22 12.07 -8.59 32.34
CA VAL A 22 12.11 -7.12 32.36
C VAL A 22 12.58 -6.56 31.01
N PHE A 23 13.59 -7.16 30.39
CA PHE A 23 14.04 -6.76 29.06
C PHE A 23 12.98 -7.06 27.98
N THR A 24 12.26 -8.18 28.07
CA THR A 24 11.12 -8.47 27.18
C THR A 24 10.03 -7.41 27.33
N ALA A 25 9.65 -7.04 28.56
CA ALA A 25 8.64 -6.01 28.81
C ALA A 25 9.07 -4.64 28.25
N LEU A 26 10.34 -4.26 28.44
CA LEU A 26 10.88 -3.01 27.89
C LEU A 26 10.94 -3.01 26.36
N PHE A 27 11.23 -4.16 25.73
CA PHE A 27 11.32 -4.26 24.27
C PHE A 27 9.94 -4.34 23.60
N THR A 28 8.96 -5.02 24.22
CA THR A 28 7.56 -5.03 23.74
C THR A 28 6.88 -3.68 23.92
N MET A 29 7.25 -2.91 24.95
CA MET A 29 6.75 -1.54 25.14
C MET A 29 7.50 -0.51 24.29
N GLY A 30 8.75 -0.80 23.89
CA GLY A 30 9.64 0.13 23.20
C GLY A 30 9.55 0.14 21.68
N ASN A 31 8.75 -0.73 21.05
CA ASN A 31 8.66 -0.80 19.59
C ASN A 31 7.21 -0.93 19.09
N PRO A 32 6.44 0.18 19.04
CA PRO A 32 5.06 0.17 18.56
C PRO A 32 4.93 0.18 17.02
N ILE A 33 6.03 0.14 16.27
CA ILE A 33 6.02 0.45 14.83
C ILE A 33 6.49 -0.76 14.02
N ALA A 34 5.72 -1.07 12.96
CA ALA A 34 5.86 -2.14 11.98
C ALA A 34 5.16 -3.48 12.30
N GLY A 35 3.84 -3.49 12.10
CA GLY A 35 3.09 -4.61 11.52
C GLY A 35 3.34 -6.01 12.09
N GLY A 36 2.69 -6.35 13.20
CA GLY A 36 2.39 -7.74 13.59
C GLY A 36 3.58 -8.67 13.94
N ARG A 37 4.82 -8.20 13.91
CA ARG A 37 6.02 -9.00 14.20
C ARG A 37 6.38 -9.32 15.67
N PRO A 38 5.67 -8.89 16.75
CA PRO A 38 6.08 -9.20 18.13
C PRO A 38 6.11 -10.69 18.47
N ILE A 39 5.16 -11.48 17.92
CA ILE A 39 4.90 -12.85 18.36
C ILE A 39 6.06 -13.80 18.02
N ILE A 40 6.64 -13.68 16.81
CA ILE A 40 7.76 -14.52 16.34
C ILE A 40 9.00 -14.32 17.22
N TRP A 41 9.30 -13.08 17.61
CA TRP A 41 10.42 -12.80 18.50
C TRP A 41 10.19 -13.37 19.90
N THR A 42 9.01 -13.20 20.49
CA THR A 42 8.67 -13.85 21.78
C THR A 42 8.82 -15.37 21.72
N ILE A 43 8.45 -15.99 20.61
CA ILE A 43 8.59 -17.43 20.35
C ILE A 43 10.09 -17.84 20.36
N TRP A 44 10.96 -17.13 19.63
CA TRP A 44 12.42 -17.37 19.65
C TRP A 44 13.05 -17.13 21.03
N TYR A 45 12.58 -16.13 21.78
CA TYR A 45 13.07 -15.83 23.12
C TYR A 45 12.69 -16.91 24.14
N VAL A 46 11.46 -17.45 24.09
CA VAL A 46 11.04 -18.57 24.95
C VAL A 46 11.87 -19.82 24.65
N ALA A 47 12.16 -20.10 23.37
CA ALA A 47 13.02 -21.20 22.98
C ALA A 47 14.46 -21.03 23.52
N ALA A 48 15.05 -19.84 23.38
CA ALA A 48 16.37 -19.54 23.93
C ALA A 48 16.42 -19.67 25.45
N LEU A 49 15.36 -19.23 26.16
CA LEU A 49 15.23 -19.38 27.61
C LEU A 49 15.18 -20.85 28.04
N LEU A 50 14.41 -21.69 27.33
CA LEU A 50 14.32 -23.12 27.61
C LEU A 50 15.65 -23.85 27.36
N ILE A 51 16.38 -23.48 26.30
CA ILE A 51 17.72 -24.00 26.00
C ILE A 51 18.71 -23.59 27.10
N LEU A 52 18.66 -22.35 27.57
CA LEU A 52 19.51 -21.85 28.65
C LEU A 52 19.21 -22.55 29.98
N ILE A 53 17.93 -22.74 30.32
CA ILE A 53 17.50 -23.48 31.51
C ILE A 53 17.98 -24.93 31.44
N MET A 54 17.89 -25.57 30.26
CA MET A 54 18.48 -26.89 30.06
C MET A 54 20.00 -26.85 30.23
N ALA A 55 20.72 -25.93 29.59
CA ALA A 55 22.18 -25.84 29.67
C ALA A 55 22.71 -25.62 31.11
N LEU A 56 21.93 -24.94 31.95
CA LEU A 56 22.25 -24.69 33.35
C LEU A 56 21.80 -25.82 34.30
N TYR A 57 21.02 -26.79 33.83
CA TYR A 57 20.54 -27.91 34.64
C TYR A 57 21.61 -29.01 34.74
N ASP A 58 21.93 -29.43 35.97
CA ASP A 58 22.94 -30.48 36.20
C ASP A 58 22.37 -31.88 35.87
N PHE A 59 22.42 -32.24 34.59
CA PHE A 59 21.97 -33.53 34.07
C PHE A 59 22.73 -34.73 34.63
N SER A 60 23.91 -34.52 35.24
CA SER A 60 24.69 -35.60 35.86
C SER A 60 23.99 -36.24 37.07
N SER A 61 22.97 -35.56 37.61
CA SER A 61 22.18 -36.02 38.76
C SER A 61 20.95 -36.86 38.38
N LEU A 62 20.62 -36.99 37.09
CA LEU A 62 19.43 -37.68 36.61
C LEU A 62 19.68 -39.15 36.31
N THR A 63 18.70 -40.01 36.64
CA THR A 63 18.71 -41.43 36.28
C THR A 63 18.42 -41.62 34.77
N LYS A 64 18.85 -42.75 34.19
CA LYS A 64 18.58 -43.08 32.77
C LYS A 64 17.09 -43.00 32.39
N GLY A 65 16.19 -43.35 33.31
CA GLY A 65 14.74 -43.25 33.09
C GLY A 65 14.24 -41.80 33.07
N GLN A 66 14.78 -40.94 33.94
CA GLN A 66 14.47 -39.51 33.96
C GLN A 66 15.02 -38.81 32.72
N LEU A 67 16.22 -39.17 32.27
CA LEU A 67 16.82 -38.62 31.04
C LEU A 67 15.94 -38.90 29.80
N LYS A 68 15.39 -40.13 29.69
CA LYS A 68 14.46 -40.49 28.62
C LYS A 68 13.16 -39.67 28.67
N ARG A 69 12.62 -39.40 29.86
CA ARG A 69 11.42 -38.57 30.02
C ARG A 69 11.67 -37.11 29.66
N VAL A 70 12.79 -36.54 30.08
CA VAL A 70 13.18 -35.16 29.71
C VAL A 70 13.40 -35.04 28.21
N GLY A 71 14.08 -36.02 27.60
CA GLY A 71 14.23 -36.08 26.14
C GLY A 71 12.89 -36.13 25.41
N LEU A 72 11.97 -36.99 25.85
CA LEU A 72 10.63 -37.10 25.27
C LEU A 72 9.83 -35.79 25.41
N ILE A 73 9.86 -35.16 26.58
CA ILE A 73 9.19 -33.87 26.82
C ILE A 73 9.78 -32.79 25.93
N GLY A 74 11.11 -32.71 25.81
CA GLY A 74 11.79 -31.77 24.92
C GLY A 74 11.41 -31.98 23.45
N THR A 75 11.34 -33.24 23.00
CA THR A 75 10.88 -33.57 21.64
C THR A 75 9.43 -33.14 21.41
N VAL A 76 8.52 -33.41 22.35
CA VAL A 76 7.11 -33.01 22.24
C VAL A 76 6.97 -31.49 22.18
N ILE A 77 7.68 -30.76 23.04
CA ILE A 77 7.69 -29.28 23.03
C ILE A 77 8.23 -28.77 21.69
N GLY A 78 9.35 -29.33 21.20
CA GLY A 78 9.92 -28.95 19.91
C GLY A 78 8.99 -29.19 18.73
N VAL A 79 8.26 -30.32 18.71
CA VAL A 79 7.29 -30.64 17.66
C VAL A 79 6.08 -29.70 17.71
N VAL A 80 5.53 -29.44 18.90
CA VAL A 80 4.40 -28.50 19.06
C VAL A 80 4.81 -27.08 18.67
N PHE A 81 6.02 -26.66 19.03
CA PHE A 81 6.56 -25.36 18.68
C PHE A 81 6.81 -25.21 17.18
N PHE A 82 7.50 -26.16 16.55
CA PHE A 82 7.73 -26.13 15.11
C PHE A 82 6.42 -26.22 14.32
N GLY A 83 5.47 -27.05 14.80
CA GLY A 83 4.14 -27.16 14.24
C GLY A 83 3.33 -25.87 14.36
N SER A 84 3.39 -25.17 15.49
CA SER A 84 2.69 -23.89 15.70
C SER A 84 3.32 -22.74 14.92
N VAL A 85 4.65 -22.67 14.81
CA VAL A 85 5.34 -21.71 13.93
C VAL A 85 4.98 -21.96 12.47
N LYS A 86 5.01 -23.23 12.02
CA LYS A 86 4.62 -23.58 10.65
C LYS A 86 3.13 -23.30 10.41
N ALA A 87 2.26 -23.63 11.36
CA ALA A 87 0.82 -23.36 11.25
C ALA A 87 0.53 -21.86 11.24
N TYR A 88 1.26 -21.06 12.02
CA TYR A 88 1.19 -19.60 11.97
C TYR A 88 1.70 -19.09 10.63
N TYR A 89 2.84 -19.58 10.14
CA TYR A 89 3.36 -19.19 8.83
C TYR A 89 2.39 -19.55 7.69
N VAL A 90 1.82 -20.76 7.71
CA VAL A 90 0.79 -21.20 6.75
C VAL A 90 -0.51 -20.40 6.92
N TYR A 91 -0.89 -20.02 8.13
CA TYR A 91 -2.06 -19.17 8.37
C TYR A 91 -1.82 -17.75 7.86
N THR A 92 -0.65 -17.15 8.14
CA THR A 92 -0.30 -15.81 7.66
C THR A 92 -0.03 -15.79 6.16
N GLU A 93 0.54 -16.84 5.58
CA GLU A 93 0.66 -16.94 4.11
C GLU A 93 -0.67 -17.30 3.45
N GLY A 94 -1.54 -18.08 4.10
CA GLY A 94 -2.93 -18.26 3.64
C GLY A 94 -3.80 -17.01 3.80
N LEU A 95 -3.37 -16.06 4.64
CA LEU A 95 -3.93 -14.71 4.76
C LEU A 95 -3.21 -13.69 3.87
N ARG A 96 -2.00 -13.98 3.37
CA ARG A 96 -1.41 -13.27 2.24
C ARG A 96 -2.17 -13.73 1.02
N ILE A 97 -3.34 -13.12 0.86
CA ILE A 97 -4.00 -13.04 -0.42
C ILE A 97 -2.92 -12.50 -1.37
N GLU A 98 -2.58 -13.25 -2.43
CA GLU A 98 -1.82 -12.71 -3.56
C GLU A 98 -2.61 -11.47 -3.97
N GLU A 99 -2.15 -10.26 -3.59
CA GLU A 99 -2.83 -9.05 -4.02
C GLU A 99 -2.92 -9.16 -5.54
N ARG A 100 -4.15 -9.18 -6.06
CA ARG A 100 -4.40 -8.95 -7.49
C ARG A 100 -4.00 -7.51 -7.81
N GLY A 101 -2.70 -7.29 -7.79
CA GLY A 101 -2.04 -6.04 -8.10
C GLY A 101 -1.82 -5.96 -9.59
N VAL A 102 -1.62 -4.74 -10.06
CA VAL A 102 -1.30 -4.47 -11.45
C VAL A 102 0.08 -5.04 -11.74
N GLU A 103 0.19 -5.92 -12.74
CA GLU A 103 1.47 -6.42 -13.21
C GLU A 103 2.15 -5.36 -14.09
N LEU A 104 3.11 -4.63 -13.50
CA LEU A 104 3.76 -3.51 -14.18
C LEU A 104 4.53 -3.93 -15.45
N TYR A 105 4.90 -5.21 -15.56
CA TYR A 105 5.55 -5.76 -16.76
C TYR A 105 4.65 -5.77 -18.00
N ASP A 106 3.33 -5.66 -17.84
CA ASP A 106 2.39 -5.57 -18.96
C ASP A 106 2.42 -4.17 -19.60
N TYR A 107 2.82 -3.17 -18.81
CA TYR A 107 2.98 -1.77 -19.21
C TYR A 107 4.47 -1.39 -19.37
N GLN A 108 5.38 -2.34 -19.56
CA GLN A 108 6.80 -2.04 -19.77
C GLN A 108 7.02 -1.39 -21.16
N PRO A 109 7.65 -0.21 -21.25
CA PRO A 109 7.98 0.41 -22.53
C PRO A 109 8.85 -0.48 -23.43
N PHE A 110 8.62 -0.37 -24.73
CA PHE A 110 9.32 -1.01 -25.84
C PHE A 110 9.26 -2.55 -25.86
N LYS A 111 8.30 -3.14 -25.14
CA LYS A 111 7.98 -4.56 -25.20
C LYS A 111 7.07 -4.85 -26.40
N GLU A 112 7.28 -5.99 -27.06
CA GLU A 112 6.55 -6.37 -28.29
C GLU A 112 5.03 -6.51 -28.09
N GLU A 113 4.62 -6.95 -26.89
CA GLU A 113 3.23 -7.05 -26.46
C GLU A 113 3.08 -6.28 -25.15
N SER A 114 2.64 -5.02 -25.25
CA SER A 114 2.41 -4.13 -24.12
C SER A 114 1.03 -3.47 -24.18
N ASP A 115 0.45 -3.22 -23.01
CA ASP A 115 -0.85 -2.55 -22.83
C ASP A 115 -0.74 -1.02 -22.84
N LEU A 116 0.39 -0.48 -23.29
CA LEU A 116 0.63 0.95 -23.34
C LEU A 116 -0.21 1.64 -24.42
N ALA A 117 -0.69 2.83 -24.09
CA ALA A 117 -1.17 3.76 -25.10
C ALA A 117 0.01 4.29 -25.94
N GLU A 118 -0.17 4.32 -27.25
CA GLU A 118 0.81 4.81 -28.22
C GLU A 118 0.26 6.01 -29.01
N LEU A 119 1.16 6.78 -29.62
CA LEU A 119 0.82 7.82 -30.59
C LEU A 119 0.71 7.21 -32.00
N ASP A 120 -0.16 7.77 -32.84
CA ASP A 120 -0.31 7.32 -34.25
C ASP A 120 0.89 7.68 -35.13
N ALA A 121 1.75 8.57 -34.65
CA ALA A 121 2.96 9.04 -35.33
C ALA A 121 4.08 9.25 -34.32
N SER A 122 5.32 9.39 -34.82
CA SER A 122 6.45 9.75 -33.96
C SER A 122 6.17 11.06 -33.24
N SER A 123 6.43 11.07 -31.93
CA SER A 123 6.31 12.29 -31.12
C SER A 123 7.17 13.42 -31.67
N SER A 124 6.63 14.63 -31.56
CA SER A 124 7.31 15.91 -31.83
C SER A 124 8.44 16.23 -30.83
N PHE A 125 8.48 15.54 -29.68
CA PHE A 125 9.49 15.70 -28.64
C PHE A 125 10.22 14.38 -28.39
N LYS A 126 11.55 14.44 -28.26
CA LYS A 126 12.41 13.27 -28.00
C LYS A 126 13.48 13.64 -26.98
N ILE A 127 13.83 12.70 -26.11
CA ILE A 127 14.89 12.84 -25.12
C ILE A 127 16.00 11.82 -25.43
N ASP A 128 17.04 12.24 -26.14
CA ASP A 128 18.10 11.32 -26.59
C ASP A 128 19.23 11.12 -25.56
N SER A 129 19.31 11.98 -24.53
CA SER A 129 20.37 11.95 -23.52
C SER A 129 19.91 12.57 -22.21
N ASN A 130 20.57 12.22 -21.10
CA ASN A 130 20.20 12.66 -19.75
C ASN A 130 18.72 12.38 -19.44
N LEU A 131 18.31 11.13 -19.66
CA LEU A 131 16.95 10.68 -19.43
C LEU A 131 16.51 11.04 -18.00
N PRO A 132 15.41 11.80 -17.84
CA PRO A 132 14.82 12.03 -16.52
C PRO A 132 14.53 10.70 -15.84
N ARG A 133 14.89 10.57 -14.56
CA ARG A 133 14.47 9.44 -13.73
C ARG A 133 13.02 9.65 -13.32
N LEU A 134 12.17 8.68 -13.62
CA LEU A 134 10.73 8.69 -13.42
C LEU A 134 10.33 7.67 -12.37
N ASP A 135 9.44 8.09 -11.48
CA ASP A 135 8.81 7.22 -10.48
C ASP A 135 7.36 7.64 -10.24
N GLY A 136 6.57 6.89 -9.48
CA GLY A 136 5.22 7.33 -9.18
C GLY A 136 4.32 6.32 -8.51
N ALA A 137 3.04 6.69 -8.49
CA ALA A 137 1.97 5.82 -8.06
C ALA A 137 1.74 4.70 -9.09
N THR A 138 1.53 3.47 -8.60
CA THR A 138 1.20 2.29 -9.42
C THR A 138 0.07 2.56 -10.41
N ALA A 139 -0.97 3.30 -9.99
CA ALA A 139 -2.09 3.64 -10.86
C ALA A 139 -1.64 4.42 -12.10
N LEU A 140 -0.67 5.32 -11.95
CA LEU A 140 -0.23 6.21 -13.03
C LEU A 140 0.88 5.59 -13.90
N TYR A 141 1.42 4.42 -13.54
CA TYR A 141 2.49 3.77 -14.29
C TYR A 141 2.16 3.58 -15.78
N PRO A 142 0.98 3.07 -16.17
CA PRO A 142 0.60 2.95 -17.59
C PRO A 142 0.73 4.27 -18.36
N LEU A 143 0.41 5.40 -17.74
CA LEU A 143 0.46 6.70 -18.40
C LEU A 143 1.89 7.18 -18.61
N TYR A 144 2.72 7.20 -17.57
CA TYR A 144 4.08 7.71 -17.74
C TYR A 144 5.00 6.72 -18.45
N ALA A 145 4.70 5.43 -18.42
CA ALA A 145 5.31 4.45 -19.32
C ALA A 145 4.92 4.72 -20.80
N SER A 146 3.66 5.11 -21.09
CA SER A 146 3.26 5.57 -22.42
C SER A 146 3.98 6.85 -22.85
N PHE A 147 4.26 7.77 -21.93
CA PHE A 147 5.12 8.92 -22.23
C PHE A 147 6.55 8.48 -22.60
N VAL A 148 7.11 7.53 -21.87
CA VAL A 148 8.44 6.95 -22.15
C VAL A 148 8.46 6.28 -23.52
N GLU A 149 7.48 5.44 -23.84
CA GLU A 149 7.31 4.83 -25.17
C GLU A 149 7.38 5.88 -26.30
N ALA A 150 6.72 7.01 -26.08
CA ALA A 150 6.65 8.07 -27.07
C ALA A 150 7.94 8.89 -27.20
N VAL A 151 8.69 9.12 -26.13
CA VAL A 151 9.74 10.16 -26.09
C VAL A 151 11.17 9.67 -25.79
N TYR A 152 11.34 8.49 -25.19
CA TYR A 152 12.66 7.95 -24.84
C TYR A 152 13.23 7.10 -26.00
N PRO A 153 14.55 6.85 -26.02
CA PRO A 153 15.12 5.85 -26.90
C PRO A 153 14.64 4.46 -26.49
N SER A 154 14.45 3.59 -27.48
CA SER A 154 14.11 2.17 -27.23
C SER A 154 15.23 1.49 -26.44
N ASP A 155 14.88 0.95 -25.28
CA ASP A 155 15.76 0.24 -24.35
C ASP A 155 14.91 -0.62 -23.38
N GLU A 156 15.57 -1.38 -22.50
CA GLU A 156 14.91 -2.16 -21.44
C GLU A 156 14.73 -1.32 -20.16
N TYR A 157 13.50 -0.85 -19.92
CA TYR A 157 13.14 -0.07 -18.73
C TYR A 157 12.39 -0.93 -17.70
N ASN A 158 13.13 -1.65 -16.85
CA ASN A 158 12.51 -2.53 -15.84
C ASN A 158 11.80 -1.71 -14.73
N PRO A 159 10.46 -1.84 -14.55
CA PRO A 159 9.70 -1.03 -13.59
C PRO A 159 10.04 -1.27 -12.12
N TYR A 160 10.72 -2.38 -11.81
CA TYR A 160 11.03 -2.79 -10.44
C TYR A 160 12.50 -2.53 -10.05
N SER A 161 13.37 -2.16 -11.01
CA SER A 161 14.81 -2.01 -10.79
C SER A 161 15.22 -0.56 -10.48
N THR A 162 15.03 -0.13 -9.25
CA THR A 162 15.24 1.27 -8.79
C THR A 162 16.65 1.84 -8.91
N GLU A 163 17.67 0.98 -9.06
CA GLU A 163 19.09 1.36 -9.20
C GLU A 163 19.59 1.30 -10.66
N GLU A 164 18.88 0.59 -11.53
CA GLU A 164 19.34 0.28 -12.90
C GLU A 164 18.44 0.91 -13.97
N SER A 165 17.15 1.04 -13.69
CA SER A 165 16.17 1.62 -14.61
C SER A 165 15.91 3.09 -14.26
N PRO A 166 15.90 4.00 -15.26
CA PRO A 166 15.44 5.36 -15.07
C PRO A 166 13.91 5.47 -15.03
N VAL A 167 13.15 4.38 -15.22
CA VAL A 167 11.69 4.40 -15.20
C VAL A 167 11.21 3.27 -14.29
N VAL A 168 10.63 3.63 -13.15
CA VAL A 168 10.16 2.68 -12.13
C VAL A 168 8.79 3.07 -11.57
N SER A 169 8.19 2.20 -10.77
CA SER A 169 7.00 2.52 -9.95
C SER A 169 7.18 1.95 -8.54
N THR A 170 7.52 2.81 -7.59
CA THR A 170 7.74 2.45 -6.19
C THR A 170 6.55 2.76 -5.28
N THR A 171 5.41 3.16 -5.85
CA THR A 171 4.22 3.69 -5.15
C THR A 171 4.41 5.12 -4.63
N THR A 172 3.30 5.77 -4.28
CA THR A 172 3.29 7.20 -3.90
C THR A 172 4.27 7.54 -2.77
N GLY A 173 4.28 6.76 -1.69
CA GLY A 173 5.09 7.07 -0.52
C GLY A 173 6.59 7.07 -0.83
N GLU A 174 7.08 5.97 -1.42
CA GLU A 174 8.49 5.83 -1.77
C GLU A 174 8.90 6.77 -2.90
N ALA A 175 8.03 7.06 -3.87
CA ALA A 175 8.31 8.04 -4.93
C ALA A 175 8.61 9.43 -4.35
N TYR A 176 7.84 9.90 -3.35
CA TYR A 176 8.16 11.16 -2.66
C TYR A 176 9.49 11.09 -1.92
N ASP A 177 9.76 10.01 -1.19
CA ASP A 177 11.03 9.83 -0.49
C ASP A 177 12.22 9.86 -1.48
N ARG A 178 12.06 9.23 -2.65
CA ARG A 178 13.07 9.22 -3.71
C ARG A 178 13.24 10.59 -4.35
N LEU A 179 12.17 11.36 -4.55
CA LEU A 179 12.26 12.73 -5.08
C LEU A 179 13.00 13.65 -4.09
N ILE A 180 12.61 13.61 -2.82
CA ILE A 180 13.24 14.41 -1.75
C ILE A 180 14.73 14.06 -1.60
N GLN A 181 15.11 12.80 -1.83
CA GLN A 181 16.50 12.34 -1.78
C GLN A 181 17.30 12.58 -3.08
N GLY A 182 16.69 13.14 -4.12
CA GLY A 182 17.32 13.32 -5.43
C GLY A 182 17.63 12.02 -6.18
N LYS A 183 16.95 10.93 -5.82
CA LYS A 183 17.07 9.60 -6.47
C LYS A 183 16.20 9.47 -7.71
N THR A 184 15.15 10.25 -7.81
CA THR A 184 14.32 10.40 -9.00
C THR A 184 14.16 11.89 -9.32
N ASP A 185 13.79 12.21 -10.54
CA ASP A 185 13.74 13.59 -11.05
C ASP A 185 12.30 14.10 -11.21
N ILE A 186 11.40 13.20 -11.64
CA ILE A 186 9.97 13.48 -11.82
C ILE A 186 9.16 12.35 -11.19
N ILE A 187 8.13 12.69 -10.41
CA ILE A 187 7.18 11.71 -9.89
C ILE A 187 5.75 11.94 -10.39
N PHE A 188 5.03 10.86 -10.64
CA PHE A 188 3.65 10.88 -11.13
C PHE A 188 2.68 10.46 -10.03
N VAL A 189 1.94 11.41 -9.47
CA VAL A 189 1.11 11.19 -8.26
C VAL A 189 -0.11 12.13 -8.22
N ALA A 190 -1.14 11.79 -7.44
CA ALA A 190 -2.32 12.64 -7.23
C ALA A 190 -2.07 13.86 -6.30
N GLY A 191 -0.82 14.21 -6.03
CA GLY A 191 -0.40 15.28 -5.11
C GLY A 191 -0.07 14.82 -3.68
N PRO A 192 0.62 15.64 -2.86
CA PRO A 192 1.21 15.21 -1.59
C PRO A 192 0.22 15.19 -0.42
N SER A 193 0.47 14.31 0.55
CA SER A 193 -0.11 14.36 1.90
C SER A 193 0.63 15.35 2.79
N ASP A 194 0.01 15.75 3.90
CA ASP A 194 0.66 16.58 4.92
C ASP A 194 1.99 15.97 5.41
N LEU A 195 2.06 14.64 5.49
CA LEU A 195 3.28 13.92 5.85
C LEU A 195 4.40 14.13 4.82
N GLN A 196 4.08 14.08 3.53
CA GLN A 196 5.03 14.30 2.44
C GLN A 196 5.45 15.77 2.32
N VAL A 197 4.52 16.70 2.54
CA VAL A 197 4.83 18.14 2.62
C VAL A 197 5.80 18.40 3.78
N ALA A 198 5.50 17.89 4.98
CA ALA A 198 6.38 18.04 6.14
C ALA A 198 7.76 17.40 5.95
N ALA A 199 7.83 16.26 5.25
CA ALA A 199 9.10 15.61 4.91
C ALA A 199 9.95 16.47 3.96
N ALA A 200 9.32 17.09 2.96
CA ALA A 200 9.98 17.98 2.01
C ALA A 200 10.49 19.27 2.69
N GLU A 201 9.65 19.90 3.51
CA GLU A 201 10.02 21.09 4.29
C GLU A 201 11.23 20.82 5.19
N LYS A 202 11.25 19.66 5.86
CA LYS A 202 12.37 19.23 6.71
C LYS A 202 13.66 19.02 5.91
N ALA A 203 13.55 18.60 4.66
CA ALA A 203 14.67 18.42 3.74
C ALA A 203 15.08 19.73 3.02
N GLY A 204 14.30 20.81 3.16
CA GLY A 204 14.52 22.05 2.41
C GLY A 204 14.21 21.91 0.93
N VAL A 205 13.30 21.00 0.57
CA VAL A 205 12.86 20.75 -0.81
C VAL A 205 11.48 21.38 -1.00
N GLU A 206 11.33 22.17 -2.05
CA GLU A 206 10.05 22.68 -2.52
C GLU A 206 9.61 21.90 -3.76
N PHE A 207 8.33 21.56 -3.84
CA PHE A 207 7.76 20.83 -4.97
C PHE A 207 7.19 21.79 -6.01
N ASN A 208 7.43 21.47 -7.28
CA ASN A 208 6.75 22.07 -8.41
C ASN A 208 5.79 21.05 -9.01
N MET A 209 4.49 21.37 -9.03
CA MET A 209 3.42 20.46 -9.42
C MET A 209 2.85 20.88 -10.79
N THR A 210 3.17 20.12 -11.84
CA THR A 210 2.57 20.32 -13.17
C THR A 210 1.36 19.39 -13.32
N PRO A 211 0.11 19.91 -13.40
CA PRO A 211 -1.05 19.08 -13.67
C PRO A 211 -0.92 18.49 -15.08
N ILE A 212 -1.22 17.20 -15.22
CA ILE A 212 -1.09 16.48 -16.50
C ILE A 212 -2.39 15.78 -16.91
N GLY A 213 -3.35 15.63 -16.00
CA GLY A 213 -4.67 15.08 -16.29
C GLY A 213 -5.54 15.06 -15.03
N ARG A 214 -6.75 14.54 -15.18
CA ARG A 214 -7.75 14.44 -14.12
C ARG A 214 -8.20 13.01 -13.94
N GLU A 215 -8.57 12.69 -12.71
CA GLU A 215 -9.10 11.41 -12.32
C GLU A 215 -10.21 11.58 -11.29
N ALA A 216 -11.16 10.64 -11.26
CA ALA A 216 -12.12 10.51 -10.17
C ALA A 216 -11.59 9.61 -9.07
N PHE A 217 -11.73 10.08 -7.84
CA PHE A 217 -11.67 9.22 -6.68
C PHE A 217 -13.05 8.61 -6.46
N VAL A 218 -13.11 7.27 -6.50
CA VAL A 218 -14.36 6.50 -6.53
C VAL A 218 -14.47 5.64 -5.29
N PHE A 219 -15.72 5.40 -4.90
CA PHE A 219 -16.07 4.44 -3.86
C PHE A 219 -16.78 3.26 -4.51
N PHE A 220 -16.59 2.07 -3.96
CA PHE A 220 -17.21 0.87 -4.48
C PHE A 220 -17.59 -0.08 -3.36
N VAL A 221 -18.54 -0.93 -3.68
CA VAL A 221 -19.06 -2.00 -2.83
C VAL A 221 -19.10 -3.27 -3.67
N HIS A 222 -19.32 -4.42 -3.04
CA HIS A 222 -19.62 -5.65 -3.77
C HIS A 222 -20.83 -5.45 -4.71
N GLU A 223 -20.80 -6.04 -5.91
CA GLU A 223 -21.89 -5.95 -6.91
C GLU A 223 -23.31 -6.25 -6.35
N ASP A 224 -23.42 -7.19 -5.39
CA ASP A 224 -24.66 -7.63 -4.73
C ASP A 224 -25.20 -6.65 -3.66
N ASN A 225 -24.40 -5.65 -3.27
CA ASN A 225 -24.83 -4.66 -2.29
C ASN A 225 -25.94 -3.79 -2.92
N PRO A 226 -27.11 -3.59 -2.29
CA PRO A 226 -28.22 -2.88 -2.94
C PRO A 226 -28.03 -1.37 -3.05
N ILE A 227 -26.99 -0.79 -2.45
CA ILE A 227 -26.71 0.65 -2.54
C ILE A 227 -26.06 0.98 -3.88
N ASP A 228 -26.65 1.92 -4.61
CA ASP A 228 -26.12 2.43 -5.90
C ASP A 228 -25.58 3.85 -5.80
N SER A 229 -26.00 4.62 -4.79
CA SER A 229 -25.54 5.99 -4.57
C SER A 229 -25.47 6.33 -3.10
N LEU A 230 -24.46 7.12 -2.74
CA LEU A 230 -24.36 7.81 -1.47
C LEU A 230 -24.16 9.31 -1.71
N LYS A 231 -24.60 10.14 -0.77
CA LYS A 231 -24.16 11.53 -0.73
C LYS A 231 -22.71 11.60 -0.27
N LEU A 232 -22.01 12.65 -0.69
CA LEU A 232 -20.65 12.91 -0.22
C LEU A 232 -20.57 12.97 1.32
N GLU A 233 -21.55 13.61 1.96
CA GLU A 233 -21.61 13.69 3.43
C GLU A 233 -21.83 12.32 4.08
N GLU A 234 -22.62 11.43 3.46
CA GLU A 234 -22.85 10.07 3.96
C GLU A 234 -21.56 9.24 3.87
N ILE A 235 -20.79 9.39 2.79
CA ILE A 235 -19.46 8.77 2.66
C ILE A 235 -18.54 9.26 3.80
N GLN A 236 -18.47 10.58 4.03
CA GLN A 236 -17.66 11.13 5.12
C GLN A 236 -18.11 10.60 6.49
N GLN A 237 -19.42 10.47 6.73
CA GLN A 237 -19.96 9.92 7.98
C GLN A 237 -19.62 8.43 8.13
N VAL A 238 -19.64 7.64 7.06
CA VAL A 238 -19.21 6.23 7.08
C VAL A 238 -17.75 6.11 7.48
N TYR A 239 -16.86 6.87 6.86
CA TYR A 239 -15.42 6.83 7.14
C TYR A 239 -15.02 7.53 8.46
N ALA A 240 -15.91 8.34 9.04
CA ALA A 240 -15.79 8.86 10.41
C ALA A 240 -16.33 7.88 11.48
N GLY A 241 -17.08 6.83 11.07
CA GLY A 241 -17.76 5.90 11.96
C GLY A 241 -19.10 6.42 12.53
N ASP A 242 -19.57 7.59 12.07
CA ASP A 242 -20.86 8.17 12.46
C ASP A 242 -22.03 7.36 11.88
N ILE A 243 -21.88 6.87 10.64
CA ILE A 243 -22.77 5.87 10.03
C ILE A 243 -22.02 4.54 10.03
N ASN A 244 -22.62 3.50 10.61
CA ASN A 244 -21.98 2.19 10.72
C ASN A 244 -22.90 1.04 10.30
N ASN A 245 -24.10 1.32 9.78
CA ASN A 245 -25.00 0.31 9.25
C ASN A 245 -25.65 0.77 7.94
N TRP A 246 -25.72 -0.12 6.96
CA TRP A 246 -26.30 0.18 5.65
C TRP A 246 -27.76 0.63 5.73
N SER A 247 -28.52 0.23 6.75
CA SER A 247 -29.92 0.64 6.93
C SER A 247 -30.08 2.14 7.21
N GLU A 248 -29.03 2.82 7.67
CA GLU A 248 -29.03 4.28 7.91
C GLU A 248 -29.02 5.09 6.60
N VAL A 249 -28.58 4.46 5.50
CA VAL A 249 -28.50 5.04 4.15
C VAL A 249 -29.42 4.33 3.16
N GLY A 250 -30.45 3.62 3.65
CA GLY A 250 -31.49 2.98 2.83
C GLY A 250 -31.16 1.57 2.34
N GLY A 251 -30.10 0.95 2.87
CA GLY A 251 -29.69 -0.42 2.56
C GLY A 251 -30.29 -1.48 3.50
N LYS A 252 -29.68 -2.67 3.50
CA LYS A 252 -30.04 -3.77 4.41
C LYS A 252 -29.58 -3.44 5.84
N ASN A 253 -30.21 -4.06 6.84
CA ASN A 253 -29.71 -4.00 8.22
C ASN A 253 -28.45 -4.87 8.35
N ASP A 254 -27.30 -4.31 8.00
CA ASP A 254 -26.01 -4.98 7.90
C ASP A 254 -24.91 -3.96 8.28
N PRO A 255 -24.01 -4.25 9.24
CA PRO A 255 -22.94 -3.32 9.62
C PRO A 255 -22.04 -2.97 8.44
N ILE A 256 -21.50 -1.76 8.38
CA ILE A 256 -20.59 -1.32 7.32
C ILE A 256 -19.15 -1.65 7.72
N ARG A 257 -18.40 -2.27 6.81
CA ARG A 257 -16.95 -2.46 6.94
C ARG A 257 -16.22 -1.55 5.97
N ALA A 258 -15.70 -0.42 6.45
CA ALA A 258 -15.00 0.55 5.59
C ALA A 258 -13.49 0.32 5.60
N PHE A 259 -12.94 -0.09 4.46
CA PHE A 259 -11.51 -0.34 4.29
C PHE A 259 -10.74 0.97 4.17
N GLN A 260 -9.55 1.02 4.77
CA GLN A 260 -8.60 2.13 4.65
C GLN A 260 -7.26 1.66 4.07
N ARG A 261 -6.31 2.57 3.89
CA ARG A 261 -4.94 2.29 3.43
C ARG A 261 -3.92 2.90 4.39
N PRO A 262 -2.66 2.43 4.38
CA PRO A 262 -1.59 3.03 5.16
C PRO A 262 -1.47 4.54 4.89
N GLU A 263 -1.17 5.28 5.95
CA GLU A 263 -0.88 6.72 5.88
C GLU A 263 0.28 6.99 4.91
N GLY A 264 0.16 8.05 4.12
CA GLY A 264 1.13 8.40 3.07
C GLY A 264 0.93 7.66 1.73
N SER A 265 0.06 6.66 1.66
CA SER A 265 -0.36 6.09 0.36
C SER A 265 -1.23 7.09 -0.42
N GLY A 266 -1.15 7.07 -1.76
CA GLY A 266 -1.83 8.06 -2.60
C GLY A 266 -3.36 8.03 -2.48
N SER A 267 -3.96 6.85 -2.40
CA SER A 267 -5.40 6.72 -2.25
C SER A 267 -5.89 7.02 -0.83
N GLN A 268 -5.09 6.72 0.23
CA GLN A 268 -5.40 7.21 1.59
C GLN A 268 -5.35 8.73 1.65
N THR A 269 -4.37 9.34 0.98
CA THR A 269 -4.24 10.80 0.89
C THR A 269 -5.45 11.41 0.20
N ALA A 270 -5.94 10.79 -0.87
CA ALA A 270 -7.16 11.21 -1.55
C ALA A 270 -8.40 11.08 -0.62
N LEU A 271 -8.54 9.97 0.12
CA LEU A 271 -9.60 9.82 1.12
C LEU A 271 -9.55 10.92 2.19
N GLN A 272 -8.36 11.22 2.73
CA GLN A 272 -8.20 12.28 3.73
C GLN A 272 -8.64 13.65 3.19
N ARG A 273 -8.34 13.97 1.93
CA ARG A 273 -8.85 15.20 1.28
C ARG A 273 -10.36 15.19 1.13
N VAL A 274 -10.96 14.05 0.80
CA VAL A 274 -12.43 13.89 0.74
C VAL A 274 -13.08 14.13 2.10
N MET A 275 -12.41 13.75 3.19
CA MET A 275 -12.90 13.98 4.54
C MET A 275 -12.88 15.45 4.97
N GLY A 276 -12.02 16.28 4.37
CA GLY A 276 -11.80 17.66 4.79
C GLY A 276 -11.35 17.73 6.25
N ASP A 277 -12.02 18.54 7.07
CA ASP A 277 -11.70 18.68 8.50
C ASP A 277 -12.19 17.50 9.35
N ARG A 278 -12.93 16.54 8.77
CA ARG A 278 -13.50 15.42 9.52
C ARG A 278 -12.44 14.35 9.76
N LYS A 279 -12.30 13.94 11.02
CA LYS A 279 -11.37 12.88 11.40
C LYS A 279 -11.86 11.52 10.88
N LEU A 280 -10.97 10.75 10.26
CA LEU A 280 -11.18 9.33 9.98
C LEU A 280 -11.28 8.51 11.28
N MET A 281 -12.10 7.47 11.26
CA MET A 281 -12.11 6.48 12.34
C MET A 281 -10.83 5.65 12.33
N ASP A 282 -10.44 5.12 13.50
CA ASP A 282 -9.36 4.15 13.57
C ASP A 282 -9.86 2.81 12.99
N ALA A 283 -9.20 2.31 11.95
CA ALA A 283 -9.51 1.02 11.35
C ALA A 283 -8.68 -0.12 12.00
N PRO A 284 -9.25 -1.32 12.20
CA PRO A 284 -8.48 -2.52 12.54
C PRO A 284 -7.38 -2.78 11.51
N VAL A 285 -6.27 -3.40 11.91
CA VAL A 285 -5.11 -3.61 11.01
C VAL A 285 -5.49 -4.45 9.79
N GLU A 286 -6.40 -5.41 9.97
CA GLU A 286 -6.97 -6.24 8.91
C GLU A 286 -7.80 -5.45 7.87
N ASP A 287 -8.25 -4.24 8.22
CA ASP A 287 -9.01 -3.34 7.33
C ASP A 287 -8.12 -2.29 6.65
N VAL A 288 -6.80 -2.42 6.79
CA VAL A 288 -5.81 -1.50 6.23
C VAL A 288 -4.83 -2.25 5.31
N PRO A 289 -5.28 -2.81 4.16
CA PRO A 289 -4.40 -3.49 3.21
C PRO A 289 -3.29 -2.57 2.66
N GLU A 290 -2.13 -3.17 2.35
CA GLU A 290 -0.96 -2.41 1.89
C GLU A 290 -1.16 -1.82 0.50
N GLY A 291 -1.77 -2.54 -0.44
CA GLY A 291 -2.00 -2.16 -1.84
C GLY A 291 -3.46 -1.84 -2.19
N MET A 292 -3.66 -1.24 -3.36
CA MET A 292 -5.01 -0.92 -3.88
C MET A 292 -5.78 -2.17 -4.28
N GLY A 293 -5.08 -3.15 -4.89
CA GLY A 293 -5.65 -4.46 -5.22
C GLY A 293 -6.23 -5.17 -4.00
N GLY A 294 -5.57 -5.07 -2.85
CA GLY A 294 -6.05 -5.63 -1.59
C GLY A 294 -7.39 -5.07 -1.12
N ILE A 295 -7.70 -3.78 -1.33
CA ILE A 295 -9.04 -3.23 -1.02
C ILE A 295 -10.09 -3.81 -1.96
N ILE A 296 -9.81 -3.81 -3.27
CA ILE A 296 -10.75 -4.28 -4.28
C ILE A 296 -11.09 -5.74 -4.01
N GLU A 297 -10.08 -6.59 -3.83
CA GLU A 297 -10.26 -8.01 -3.59
C GLU A 297 -11.01 -8.30 -2.28
N GLN A 298 -10.67 -7.62 -1.20
CA GLN A 298 -11.40 -7.81 0.06
C GLN A 298 -12.83 -7.28 -0.01
N THR A 299 -13.10 -6.23 -0.78
CA THR A 299 -14.47 -5.72 -0.98
C THR A 299 -15.28 -6.65 -1.89
N ALA A 300 -14.65 -7.20 -2.93
CA ALA A 300 -15.21 -8.21 -3.84
C ALA A 300 -15.51 -9.54 -3.14
N ALA A 301 -14.78 -9.89 -2.07
CA ALA A 301 -14.87 -11.19 -1.42
C ALA A 301 -16.28 -11.50 -0.85
N TYR A 302 -17.05 -12.25 -1.63
CA TYR A 302 -18.43 -12.65 -1.35
C TYR A 302 -18.64 -13.29 0.03
N THR A 303 -17.66 -14.07 0.51
CA THR A 303 -17.84 -14.95 1.67
C THR A 303 -17.83 -14.24 3.01
N ASN A 304 -17.49 -12.95 3.11
CA ASN A 304 -17.53 -12.19 4.37
C ASN A 304 -17.62 -10.65 4.23
N HIS A 305 -17.73 -10.09 3.01
CA HIS A 305 -17.53 -8.65 2.80
C HIS A 305 -18.56 -7.96 1.89
N LYS A 306 -19.75 -8.54 1.68
CA LYS A 306 -20.85 -7.85 0.96
C LYS A 306 -21.27 -6.52 1.59
N ASN A 307 -20.98 -6.39 2.88
CA ASN A 307 -21.24 -5.24 3.70
C ASN A 307 -20.06 -4.24 3.71
N ALA A 308 -19.01 -4.49 2.94
CA ALA A 308 -17.84 -3.63 2.87
C ALA A 308 -18.00 -2.49 1.87
N ILE A 309 -17.25 -1.42 2.11
CA ILE A 309 -17.03 -0.32 1.19
C ILE A 309 -15.52 -0.09 1.07
N GLY A 310 -15.07 0.07 -0.17
CA GLY A 310 -13.71 0.44 -0.53
C GLY A 310 -13.69 1.73 -1.34
N PHE A 311 -12.48 2.18 -1.65
CA PHE A 311 -12.22 3.33 -2.51
C PHE A 311 -11.03 3.07 -3.41
N SER A 312 -10.95 3.77 -4.54
CA SER A 312 -9.81 3.76 -5.47
C SER A 312 -9.84 5.00 -6.38
N PHE A 313 -8.93 5.04 -7.34
CA PHE A 313 -9.06 5.85 -8.54
C PHE A 313 -9.85 5.06 -9.61
N ARG A 314 -10.65 5.75 -10.42
CA ARG A 314 -11.55 5.11 -11.40
C ARG A 314 -10.77 4.18 -12.34
N PHE A 315 -9.74 4.67 -13.02
CA PHE A 315 -8.98 3.87 -13.98
C PHE A 315 -8.41 2.59 -13.34
N TYR A 316 -7.85 2.71 -12.13
CA TYR A 316 -7.36 1.55 -11.39
C TYR A 316 -8.47 0.53 -11.11
N ALA A 317 -9.66 1.00 -10.71
CA ALA A 317 -10.77 0.13 -10.35
C ALA A 317 -11.51 -0.50 -11.55
N THR A 318 -11.45 0.11 -12.74
CA THR A 318 -12.21 -0.35 -13.92
C THR A 318 -11.38 -0.95 -15.03
N GLU A 319 -10.10 -0.57 -15.16
CA GLU A 319 -9.26 -1.03 -16.28
C GLU A 319 -8.04 -1.84 -15.82
N MET A 320 -7.46 -1.54 -14.65
CA MET A 320 -6.20 -2.17 -14.24
C MET A 320 -6.35 -3.46 -13.41
N VAL A 321 -7.54 -3.71 -12.85
CA VAL A 321 -7.80 -4.91 -12.03
C VAL A 321 -8.82 -5.77 -12.76
N GLU A 322 -8.47 -7.00 -13.10
CA GLU A 322 -9.40 -7.94 -13.73
C GLU A 322 -10.41 -8.50 -12.72
N ASP A 323 -11.62 -8.83 -13.20
CA ASP A 323 -12.71 -9.49 -12.45
C ASP A 323 -13.34 -8.62 -11.34
N HIS A 324 -14.22 -7.70 -11.76
CA HIS A 324 -14.85 -6.69 -10.90
C HIS A 324 -16.13 -7.22 -10.23
N ASP A 325 -16.02 -8.12 -9.25
CA ASP A 325 -17.14 -8.40 -8.31
C ASP A 325 -17.51 -7.18 -7.43
N ILE A 326 -17.09 -5.98 -7.84
CA ILE A 326 -17.39 -4.67 -7.26
C ILE A 326 -18.21 -3.84 -8.24
N LYS A 327 -19.01 -2.92 -7.70
CA LYS A 327 -19.64 -1.84 -8.45
C LYS A 327 -19.26 -0.49 -7.88
N LEU A 328 -18.98 0.47 -8.77
CA LEU A 328 -18.72 1.85 -8.37
C LEU A 328 -20.03 2.54 -7.92
N LEU A 329 -19.97 3.24 -6.79
CA LEU A 329 -21.06 4.04 -6.27
C LEU A 329 -21.15 5.40 -6.96
N GLN A 330 -22.37 5.86 -7.20
CA GLN A 330 -22.64 7.23 -7.59
C GLN A 330 -22.50 8.14 -6.37
N VAL A 331 -21.91 9.32 -6.55
CA VAL A 331 -21.82 10.33 -5.50
C VAL A 331 -22.81 11.44 -5.80
N ASN A 332 -23.72 11.71 -4.86
CA ASN A 332 -24.84 12.64 -5.06
C ASN A 332 -25.70 12.31 -6.30
N GLY A 333 -25.84 11.02 -6.64
CA GLY A 333 -26.57 10.56 -7.82
C GLY A 333 -25.84 10.73 -9.16
N ILE A 334 -24.53 11.08 -9.15
CA ILE A 334 -23.70 11.19 -10.35
C ILE A 334 -22.72 10.02 -10.40
N ALA A 335 -22.72 9.27 -11.50
CA ALA A 335 -21.80 8.16 -11.73
C ALA A 335 -20.39 8.66 -12.11
N PRO A 336 -19.30 7.97 -11.71
CA PRO A 336 -17.94 8.34 -12.11
C PRO A 336 -17.61 7.83 -13.53
N THR A 337 -18.08 8.54 -14.54
CA THR A 337 -17.79 8.25 -15.96
C THR A 337 -16.77 9.22 -16.54
N VAL A 338 -16.14 8.88 -17.66
CA VAL A 338 -15.20 9.80 -18.35
C VAL A 338 -15.88 11.15 -18.64
N GLU A 339 -17.15 11.13 -19.07
CA GLU A 339 -17.91 12.33 -19.42
C GLU A 339 -18.18 13.21 -18.19
N THR A 340 -18.65 12.62 -17.09
CA THR A 340 -18.98 13.34 -15.85
C THR A 340 -17.74 13.86 -15.12
N ILE A 341 -16.59 13.22 -15.32
CA ILE A 341 -15.30 13.73 -14.85
C ILE A 341 -14.89 14.91 -15.73
N ALA A 342 -14.92 14.76 -17.05
CA ALA A 342 -14.51 15.78 -18.00
C ALA A 342 -15.33 17.06 -17.86
N ASP A 343 -16.65 16.98 -17.73
CA ASP A 343 -17.53 18.14 -17.58
C ASP A 343 -17.58 18.72 -16.14
N GLY A 344 -16.95 18.04 -15.19
CA GLY A 344 -16.84 18.49 -13.79
C GLY A 344 -18.10 18.26 -12.94
N THR A 345 -19.08 17.49 -13.44
CA THR A 345 -20.29 17.16 -12.68
C THR A 345 -20.07 16.11 -11.60
N TYR A 346 -19.11 15.18 -11.76
CA TYR A 346 -18.72 14.26 -10.69
C TYR A 346 -17.98 15.01 -9.57
N PRO A 347 -18.43 14.92 -8.31
CA PRO A 347 -17.98 15.83 -7.26
C PRO A 347 -16.60 15.53 -6.69
N ILE A 348 -16.06 14.32 -6.89
CA ILE A 348 -14.78 13.91 -6.32
C ILE A 348 -13.75 13.67 -7.43
N THR A 349 -13.40 14.76 -8.10
CA THR A 349 -12.33 14.74 -9.11
C THR A 349 -11.10 15.48 -8.58
N SER A 350 -9.94 14.98 -8.96
CA SER A 350 -8.66 15.61 -8.65
C SER A 350 -7.76 15.55 -9.87
N GLU A 351 -6.94 16.58 -10.02
CA GLU A 351 -5.79 16.53 -10.92
C GLU A 351 -4.77 15.53 -10.37
N PHE A 352 -4.04 14.89 -11.29
CA PHE A 352 -2.79 14.24 -10.98
C PHE A 352 -1.65 14.95 -11.71
N TYR A 353 -0.45 14.82 -11.16
CA TYR A 353 0.65 15.73 -11.43
C TYR A 353 1.90 14.96 -11.83
N ALA A 354 2.67 15.57 -12.73
CA ALA A 354 4.10 15.36 -12.82
C ALA A 354 4.77 16.35 -11.86
N ILE A 355 5.38 15.85 -10.79
CA ILE A 355 5.99 16.66 -9.73
C ILE A 355 7.50 16.60 -9.86
N THR A 356 8.12 17.77 -9.85
CA THR A 356 9.58 17.95 -9.77
C THR A 356 9.92 18.70 -8.49
N THR A 357 11.22 18.78 -8.16
CA THR A 357 11.68 19.80 -7.22
C THR A 357 11.75 21.15 -7.92
N GLU A 358 11.56 22.25 -7.19
CA GLU A 358 11.65 23.61 -7.76
C GLU A 358 13.02 23.86 -8.41
N GLU A 359 14.10 23.29 -7.86
CA GLU A 359 15.45 23.35 -8.44
C GLU A 359 15.55 22.69 -9.81
N GLN A 360 14.82 21.59 -10.02
CA GLN A 360 14.87 20.80 -11.25
C GLN A 360 13.81 21.21 -12.28
N TYR A 361 12.84 22.05 -11.92
CA TYR A 361 11.73 22.44 -12.77
C TYR A 361 12.18 22.92 -14.16
N GLU A 362 13.06 23.93 -14.22
CA GLU A 362 13.53 24.51 -15.48
C GLU A 362 14.29 23.49 -16.36
N THR A 363 14.92 22.48 -15.74
CA THR A 363 15.64 21.42 -16.47
C THR A 363 14.66 20.51 -17.22
N TYR A 364 13.54 20.17 -16.58
CA TYR A 364 12.55 19.24 -17.13
C TYR A 364 11.33 19.91 -17.76
N LYS A 365 11.26 21.24 -17.70
CA LYS A 365 10.16 22.03 -18.26
C LYS A 365 9.78 21.65 -19.70
N PRO A 366 10.70 21.40 -20.65
CA PRO A 366 10.32 20.98 -21.99
C PRO A 366 9.52 19.68 -22.04
N PHE A 367 9.84 18.72 -21.17
CA PHE A 367 9.11 17.46 -21.08
C PHE A 367 7.75 17.65 -20.39
N LEU A 368 7.71 18.46 -19.33
CA LEU A 368 6.47 18.84 -18.65
C LEU A 368 5.50 19.56 -19.60
N ASP A 369 6.00 20.53 -20.38
CA ASP A 369 5.23 21.23 -21.41
C ASP A 369 4.70 20.25 -22.46
N TRP A 370 5.51 19.28 -22.89
CA TRP A 370 5.08 18.25 -23.83
C TRP A 370 3.97 17.35 -23.27
N MET A 371 4.02 16.97 -21.98
CA MET A 371 2.94 16.18 -21.34
C MET A 371 1.59 16.93 -21.39
N THR A 372 1.62 18.26 -21.31
CA THR A 372 0.42 19.12 -21.43
C THR A 372 0.05 19.48 -22.87
N SER A 373 0.85 19.06 -23.85
CA SER A 373 0.58 19.29 -25.28
C SER A 373 -0.50 18.37 -25.83
N VAL A 374 -0.90 18.58 -27.08
CA VAL A 374 -1.87 17.70 -27.77
C VAL A 374 -1.41 16.24 -27.78
N GLU A 375 -0.12 15.97 -27.99
CA GLU A 375 0.42 14.59 -28.01
C GLU A 375 0.33 13.95 -26.61
N GLY A 376 0.81 14.65 -25.58
CA GLY A 376 0.73 14.17 -24.20
C GLY A 376 -0.71 13.95 -23.74
N GLN A 377 -1.60 14.89 -24.01
CA GLN A 377 -3.02 14.77 -23.68
C GLN A 377 -3.74 13.69 -24.50
N THR A 378 -3.28 13.37 -25.71
CA THR A 378 -3.79 12.21 -26.47
C THR A 378 -3.45 10.91 -25.76
N LEU A 379 -2.24 10.79 -25.20
CA LEU A 379 -1.85 9.62 -24.42
C LEU A 379 -2.64 9.54 -23.11
N VAL A 380 -2.89 10.65 -22.42
CA VAL A 380 -3.76 10.69 -21.22
C VAL A 380 -5.13 10.08 -21.54
N GLU A 381 -5.77 10.52 -22.62
CA GLU A 381 -7.07 9.99 -23.05
C GLU A 381 -6.99 8.50 -23.41
N ARG A 382 -6.00 8.09 -24.21
CA ARG A 382 -5.83 6.72 -24.69
C ARG A 382 -5.49 5.73 -23.59
N THR A 383 -4.75 6.15 -22.57
CA THR A 383 -4.51 5.32 -21.39
C THR A 383 -5.81 5.06 -20.63
N GLY A 384 -6.80 5.96 -20.70
CA GLY A 384 -8.10 5.82 -20.00
C GLY A 384 -8.36 6.86 -18.92
N TYR A 385 -7.45 7.85 -18.79
CA TYR A 385 -7.60 9.01 -17.92
C TYR A 385 -8.34 10.15 -18.60
N VAL A 386 -8.66 11.20 -17.84
CA VAL A 386 -9.34 12.38 -18.38
C VAL A 386 -8.32 13.49 -18.67
N PRO A 387 -8.20 13.96 -19.92
CA PRO A 387 -7.34 15.08 -20.26
C PRO A 387 -7.69 16.37 -19.51
N LEU A 388 -6.73 17.28 -19.42
CA LEU A 388 -6.98 18.65 -18.99
C LEU A 388 -7.95 19.34 -19.97
N ALA A 389 -8.79 20.23 -19.45
CA ALA A 389 -9.67 21.01 -20.30
C ALA A 389 -8.85 21.82 -21.30
N LYS A 390 -9.25 21.82 -22.58
CA LYS A 390 -8.67 22.71 -23.58
C LYS A 390 -9.15 24.13 -23.27
N ASP A 391 -8.24 25.01 -22.86
CA ASP A 391 -8.48 26.46 -22.78
C ASP A 391 -8.86 27.06 -24.15
#